data_AF-A0AAX2M4Z3-F1
#
_entry.id   AF-A0AAX2M4Z3-F1
#
_cell.length_a   1.000
_cell.length_b   1.000
_cell.length_c   1.000
_cell.angle_alpha   90.00
_cell.angle_beta   90.00
_cell.angle_gamma   90.00
#
_symmetry.space_group_name_H-M   'P 1'
#
loop_
_entity.id
_entity.type
_entity.pdbx_description
1 polymer ?
#
loop_
_entity_poly.entity_id
_entity_poly.type
_entity_poly.pdbx_seq_one_letter_code
_entity_poly.pdbx_strand_id
1 'polypeptide(L)'
;MGSLGAMSQGSADRYFQESSNAADKFVPEGIEGRVPYKGPIAQVIHQLVGGLRSSMGYLGCPSIDELHQKAQFVEITSAGIRESHVHDVQITKEAPNYHVER
;
A
#
# COMPACT_ATOMS: atom_id res chain seq x y z
N MET A 1 -6.73 3.61 -11.18
CA MET A 1 -7.33 4.54 -12.17
C MET A 1 -7.89 3.83 -13.41
N GLY A 2 -7.75 2.51 -13.56
CA GLY A 2 -8.24 1.75 -14.73
C GLY A 2 -9.58 1.06 -14.51
N SER A 3 -10.37 1.50 -13.54
CA SER A 3 -11.75 1.04 -13.41
C SER A 3 -12.64 1.72 -14.44
N LEU A 4 -13.78 1.10 -14.77
CA LEU A 4 -14.76 1.65 -15.71
C LEU A 4 -15.20 3.06 -15.31
N GLY A 5 -15.49 3.30 -14.03
CA GLY A 5 -15.87 4.63 -13.53
C GLY A 5 -14.76 5.67 -13.67
N ALA A 6 -13.50 5.30 -13.44
CA ALA A 6 -12.38 6.24 -13.62
C ALA A 6 -12.09 6.52 -15.11
N MET A 7 -12.17 5.49 -15.95
CA MET A 7 -11.86 5.59 -17.39
C MET A 7 -12.90 6.39 -18.15
N SER A 8 -14.18 6.21 -17.81
CA SER A 8 -15.28 7.03 -18.34
C SER A 8 -15.16 8.52 -17.97
N GLN A 9 -14.39 8.84 -16.94
CA GLN A 9 -14.09 10.21 -16.51
C GLN A 9 -12.72 10.73 -17.02
N GLY A 10 -12.14 10.08 -18.01
CA GLY A 10 -10.95 10.58 -18.72
C GLY A 10 -9.62 9.97 -18.28
N SER A 11 -9.60 8.88 -17.51
CA SER A 11 -8.35 8.15 -17.27
C SER A 11 -7.99 7.16 -18.38
N ALA A 12 -8.84 7.00 -19.41
CA ALA A 12 -8.69 6.01 -20.48
C ALA A 12 -7.40 6.15 -21.32
N ASP A 13 -6.87 7.37 -21.48
CA ASP A 13 -5.59 7.65 -22.16
C ASP A 13 -4.42 6.84 -21.59
N ARG A 14 -4.35 6.77 -20.26
CA ARG A 14 -3.32 6.00 -19.55
C ARG A 14 -3.34 4.51 -19.86
N TYR A 15 -4.44 4.02 -20.41
CA TYR A 15 -4.67 2.63 -20.77
C TYR A 15 -4.79 2.43 -22.28
N PHE A 16 -4.51 3.47 -23.08
CA PHE A 16 -4.60 3.45 -24.55
C PHE A 16 -6.00 3.13 -25.09
N GLN A 17 -7.04 3.52 -24.34
CA GLN A 17 -8.44 3.21 -24.66
C GLN A 17 -9.26 4.44 -25.10
N GLU A 18 -8.63 5.57 -25.41
CA GLU A 18 -9.33 6.79 -25.88
C GLU A 18 -10.10 6.59 -27.19
N SER A 19 -9.62 5.73 -28.10
CA SER A 19 -10.29 5.47 -29.38
C SER A 19 -11.61 4.69 -29.21
N SER A 20 -11.83 4.09 -28.04
CA SER A 20 -13.06 3.43 -27.65
C SER A 20 -14.08 4.47 -27.17
N ASN A 21 -14.74 5.17 -28.12
CA ASN A 21 -15.75 6.21 -27.84
C ASN A 21 -17.01 5.74 -27.08
N ALA A 22 -17.07 4.48 -26.65
CA ALA A 22 -18.17 3.92 -25.89
C ALA A 22 -17.61 3.18 -24.66
N ALA A 23 -18.11 3.53 -23.47
CA ALA A 23 -17.69 2.92 -22.19
C ALA A 23 -17.84 1.39 -22.19
N ASP A 24 -18.80 0.85 -22.94
CA ASP A 24 -19.04 -0.60 -23.10
C ASP A 24 -17.91 -1.34 -23.84
N LYS A 25 -17.00 -0.61 -24.50
CA LYS A 25 -15.83 -1.16 -25.20
C LYS A 25 -14.54 -1.09 -24.38
N PHE A 26 -14.60 -0.55 -23.17
CA PHE A 26 -13.45 -0.51 -22.29
C PHE A 26 -13.10 -1.90 -21.77
N VAL A 27 -11.80 -2.19 -21.73
CA VAL A 27 -11.21 -3.36 -21.08
C VAL A 27 -10.58 -2.87 -19.77
N PRO A 28 -11.30 -2.90 -18.64
CA PRO A 28 -10.80 -2.33 -17.40
C PRO A 28 -9.67 -3.16 -16.79
N GLU A 29 -8.60 -2.48 -16.36
CA GLU A 29 -7.47 -3.06 -15.62
C GLU A 29 -7.49 -2.71 -14.12
N GLY A 30 -8.57 -2.07 -13.67
CA GLY A 30 -8.79 -1.69 -12.29
C GLY A 30 -10.17 -2.05 -11.79
N ILE A 31 -10.29 -2.21 -10.48
CA ILE A 31 -11.55 -2.46 -9.79
C ILE A 31 -12.00 -1.23 -9.01
N GLU A 32 -13.27 -1.23 -8.62
CA GLU A 32 -13.83 -0.22 -7.73
C GLU A 32 -14.03 -0.84 -6.35
N GLY A 33 -13.62 -0.10 -5.33
CA GLY A 33 -13.68 -0.55 -3.95
C GLY A 33 -13.80 0.63 -3.01
N ARG A 34 -14.05 0.32 -1.74
CA ARG A 34 -14.13 1.30 -0.65
C ARG A 34 -13.14 0.93 0.44
N VAL A 35 -12.60 1.95 1.10
CA VAL A 35 -11.70 1.79 2.24
C VAL A 35 -12.27 2.51 3.47
N PRO A 36 -11.97 2.07 4.70
CA PRO A 36 -12.41 2.75 5.92
C PRO A 36 -11.89 4.18 6.00
N TYR A 37 -12.65 5.08 6.63
CA TYR A 37 -12.19 6.43 6.94
C TYR A 37 -11.03 6.37 7.94
N LYS A 38 -9.90 7.03 7.60
CA LYS A 38 -8.66 7.01 8.39
C LYS A 38 -8.41 8.27 9.23
N GLY A 39 -9.36 9.21 9.28
CA GLY A 39 -9.18 10.46 10.02
C GLY A 39 -8.31 11.48 9.27
N PRO A 40 -7.72 12.45 9.99
CA PRO A 40 -6.85 13.47 9.40
C PRO A 40 -5.57 12.87 8.80
N ILE A 41 -5.19 13.35 7.60
CA ILE A 41 -4.00 12.86 6.87
C ILE A 41 -2.70 12.95 7.67
N ALA A 42 -2.56 13.96 8.53
CA ALA A 42 -1.38 14.17 9.36
C ALA A 42 -1.09 12.96 10.28
N GLN A 43 -2.13 12.28 10.77
CA GLN A 43 -1.97 11.11 11.64
C GLN A 43 -1.43 9.91 10.86
N VAL A 44 -1.91 9.71 9.62
CA VAL A 44 -1.43 8.65 8.73
C VAL A 44 0.04 8.88 8.38
N ILE A 45 0.39 10.11 7.97
CA ILE A 45 1.78 10.47 7.64
C ILE A 45 2.70 10.26 8.85
N HIS A 46 2.26 10.65 10.04
CA HIS A 46 3.05 10.47 11.26
C HIS A 46 3.40 8.99 11.51
N GLN A 47 2.42 8.08 11.35
CA GLN A 47 2.66 6.64 11.51
C GLN A 47 3.59 6.07 10.43
N LEU A 48 3.40 6.47 9.16
CA LEU A 48 4.24 6.02 8.05
C LEU A 48 5.70 6.47 8.24
N VAL A 49 5.92 7.73 8.58
CA VAL A 49 7.26 8.27 8.85
C VAL A 49 7.86 7.65 10.11
N GLY A 50 7.04 7.37 11.13
CA GLY A 50 7.47 6.66 12.34
C GLY A 50 8.02 5.26 12.03
N GLY A 51 7.31 4.48 11.19
CA GLY A 51 7.76 3.17 10.74
C GLY A 51 9.07 3.23 9.95
N LEU A 52 9.17 4.17 8.99
CA LEU A 52 10.40 4.39 8.22
C LEU A 52 11.59 4.75 9.11
N ARG A 53 11.41 5.68 10.05
CA ARG A 53 12.48 6.08 11.00
C ARG A 53 12.90 4.93 11.91
N SER A 54 11.96 4.09 12.35
CA SER A 54 12.27 2.88 13.12
C SER A 54 13.14 1.92 12.31
N SER A 55 12.78 1.64 11.05
CA SER A 55 13.57 0.81 10.13
C SER A 55 14.98 1.39 9.89
N MET A 56 15.08 2.68 9.63
CA MET A 56 16.38 3.38 9.51
C MET A 56 17.22 3.25 10.78
N GLY A 57 16.59 3.25 11.96
CA GLY A 57 17.25 2.99 13.24
C GLY A 57 17.82 1.57 13.35
N TYR A 58 17.06 0.54 12.98
CA TYR A 58 17.54 -0.85 12.95
C TYR A 58 18.75 -1.02 12.02
N LEU A 59 18.76 -0.32 10.89
CA LEU A 59 19.82 -0.39 9.87
C LEU A 59 20.97 0.60 10.10
N GLY A 60 20.90 1.43 11.13
CA GLY A 60 21.92 2.46 11.42
C GLY A 60 22.10 3.48 10.28
N CYS A 61 21.04 3.79 9.55
CA CYS A 61 21.07 4.68 8.39
C CYS A 61 20.49 6.06 8.73
N PRO A 62 21.30 7.14 8.80
CA PRO A 62 20.83 8.48 9.12
C PRO A 62 20.11 9.18 7.96
N SER A 63 20.23 8.67 6.72
CA SER A 63 19.62 9.24 5.52
C SER A 63 18.98 8.17 4.63
N ILE A 64 18.09 8.60 3.72
CA ILE A 64 17.46 7.71 2.73
C ILE A 64 18.48 7.19 1.72
N ASP A 65 19.46 8.01 1.34
CA ASP A 65 20.52 7.58 0.43
C ASP A 65 21.36 6.46 1.05
N GLU A 66 21.68 6.56 2.35
CA GLU A 66 22.39 5.49 3.07
C GLU A 66 21.52 4.24 3.21
N LEU A 67 20.22 4.38 3.45
CA LEU A 67 19.28 3.26 3.48
C LEU A 67 19.31 2.50 2.15
N HIS A 68 19.22 3.21 1.02
CA HIS A 68 19.27 2.59 -0.31
C HIS A 68 20.61 1.91 -0.62
N GLN A 69 21.73 2.43 -0.08
CA GLN A 69 23.06 1.87 -0.31
C GLN A 69 23.37 0.66 0.59
N LYS A 70 22.88 0.66 1.83
CA LYS A 70 23.28 -0.30 2.86
C LYS A 70 22.25 -1.39 3.14
N ALA A 71 20.97 -1.15 2.84
CA ALA A 71 19.92 -2.12 3.15
C ALA A 71 20.18 -3.45 2.43
N GLN A 72 20.10 -4.53 3.21
CA GLN A 72 20.17 -5.90 2.69
C GLN A 72 18.84 -6.58 2.97
N PHE A 73 18.36 -7.33 1.97
CA PHE A 73 17.13 -8.10 2.06
C PHE A 73 17.44 -9.58 2.12
N VAL A 74 16.54 -10.31 2.77
CA VAL A 74 16.56 -11.77 2.79
C VAL A 74 15.25 -12.28 2.22
N GLU A 75 15.31 -13.35 1.44
CA GLU A 75 14.11 -14.03 0.98
C GLU A 75 13.54 -14.88 2.12
N ILE A 76 12.23 -14.80 2.31
CA ILE A 76 11.50 -15.57 3.32
C ILE A 76 10.40 -16.38 2.65
N THR A 77 10.04 -17.50 3.28
CA THR A 77 8.93 -18.34 2.82
C THR A 77 7.58 -17.74 3.21
N SER A 78 6.49 -18.28 2.68
CA SER A 78 5.12 -17.93 3.12
C SER A 78 4.91 -18.19 4.63
N ALA A 79 5.61 -19.17 5.21
CA ALA A 79 5.58 -19.40 6.65
C ALA A 79 6.27 -18.25 7.41
N GLY A 80 7.38 -17.73 6.88
CA GLY A 80 8.06 -16.55 7.43
C GLY A 80 7.21 -15.27 7.35
N ILE A 81 6.39 -15.10 6.30
CA ILE A 81 5.42 -14.00 6.23
C ILE A 81 4.39 -14.10 7.36
N ARG A 82 3.86 -15.31 7.61
CA ARG A 82 2.91 -15.55 8.71
C ARG A 82 3.55 -15.30 10.07
N GLU A 83 4.79 -15.75 10.26
CA GLU A 83 5.59 -15.50 11.47
C GLU A 83 5.86 -14.00 11.69
N SER A 84 6.02 -13.22 10.61
CA SER A 84 6.28 -11.79 10.70
C SER A 84 5.04 -10.97 11.12
N HIS A 85 3.84 -11.47 10.82
CA HIS A 85 2.58 -10.86 11.26
C HIS A 85 2.25 -11.30 12.68
N VAL A 86 1.34 -10.59 13.35
CA VAL A 86 0.76 -11.07 14.62
C VAL A 86 0.07 -12.43 14.37
N HIS A 87 0.52 -13.47 15.07
CA HIS A 87 -0.02 -14.83 15.00
C HIS A 87 -0.24 -15.41 16.39
N ASP A 88 -1.11 -16.43 16.49
CA ASP A 88 -1.43 -17.21 17.70
C ASP A 88 -1.93 -16.41 18.92
N VAL A 89 -2.45 -15.19 18.70
CA VAL A 89 -3.07 -14.35 19.73
C VAL A 89 -4.34 -13.66 19.23
N GLN A 90 -5.25 -13.35 20.15
CA GLN A 90 -6.44 -12.56 19.84
C GLN A 90 -6.16 -11.06 20.03
N ILE A 91 -6.21 -10.29 18.93
CA ILE A 91 -6.11 -8.82 18.99
C ILE A 91 -7.40 -8.27 19.60
N THR A 92 -7.28 -7.60 20.75
CA THR A 92 -8.42 -6.99 21.46
C THR A 92 -8.62 -5.52 21.13
N LYS A 93 -7.56 -4.85 20.67
CA LYS A 93 -7.56 -3.45 20.25
C LYS A 93 -6.61 -3.26 19.08
N GLU A 94 -7.08 -2.59 18.03
CA GLU A 94 -6.26 -2.31 16.86
C GLU A 94 -5.26 -1.18 17.11
N ALA A 95 -4.08 -1.33 16.51
CA ALA A 95 -3.04 -0.30 16.50
C ALA A 95 -3.24 0.62 15.29
N PRO A 96 -2.85 1.91 15.38
CA PRO A 96 -3.03 2.87 14.28
C PRO A 96 -2.19 2.57 13.03
N ASN A 97 -1.17 1.73 13.15
CA ASN A 97 -0.21 1.37 12.11
C ASN A 97 -0.26 -0.12 11.72
N TYR A 98 -1.20 -0.90 12.26
CA TYR A 98 -1.30 -2.33 11.98
C TYR A 98 -2.75 -2.80 11.99
N HIS A 99 -3.21 -3.26 10.83
CA HIS A 99 -4.51 -3.90 10.66
C HIS A 99 -4.29 -5.24 9.95
N VAL A 100 -4.90 -6.30 10.46
CA VAL A 100 -4.95 -7.58 9.76
C VAL A 100 -6.22 -7.56 8.92
N GLU A 101 -6.08 -7.48 7.60
CA GLU A 101 -7.22 -7.71 6.70
C GLU A 101 -7.67 -9.17 6.90
N ARG A 102 -8.94 -9.34 7.25
CA ARG A 102 -9.61 -10.65 7.34
C ARG A 102 -10.25 -10.99 6.01
#